data_AF-A0AAD8PEL4-F1
#
_entry.id   AF-A0AAD8PEL4-F1
#
_cell.length_a   1.000
_cell.length_b   1.000
_cell.length_c   1.000
_cell.angle_alpha   90.00
_cell.angle_beta   90.00
_cell.angle_gamma   90.00
#
_symmetry.space_group_name_H-M   'P 1'
#
loop_
_entity.id
_entity.type
_entity.pdbx_description
1 polymer ?
#
loop_
_entity_poly.entity_id
_entity_poly.type
_entity_poly.pdbx_seq_one_letter_code
_entity_poly.pdbx_strand_id
1 'polypeptide(L)'
;MFKCRVCSMVPFANLFGMGESNDEQETDNVHRRTSFDDDFSPSLDGSVANYSASEGADMRARRSVEEVSYVVKAWDTYVHERAKALWKTPAKRYSILSSIAKECERTDDPILGNDVSCVRWHGPMEDNYPIITVNRPGESHGSTTYVNRMLVFLFADQQSYEQIDKELYKAFEMACGNKWCINLTHISLS
;
A
#
# COMPACT_ATOMS: atom_id res chain seq x y z
N MET A 1 19.30 -16.87 -28.07
CA MET A 1 18.05 -17.08 -27.31
C MET A 1 18.34 -16.82 -25.84
N PHE A 2 18.15 -15.58 -25.38
CA PHE A 2 18.38 -15.23 -23.99
C PHE A 2 17.10 -15.48 -23.20
N LYS A 3 17.07 -16.55 -22.40
CA LYS A 3 16.00 -16.83 -21.44
C LYS A 3 16.31 -16.03 -20.18
N CYS A 4 15.75 -14.82 -20.08
CA CYS A 4 15.77 -14.07 -18.83
C CYS A 4 14.82 -14.76 -17.84
N ARG A 5 15.33 -15.17 -16.68
CA ARG A 5 14.60 -15.91 -15.64
C ARG A 5 14.02 -15.01 -14.55
N VAL A 6 13.93 -13.69 -14.80
CA VAL A 6 13.52 -12.68 -13.81
C VAL A 6 12.47 -11.76 -14.43
N CYS A 7 11.30 -12.31 -14.77
CA CYS A 7 10.16 -11.55 -15.29
C CYS A 7 8.82 -12.09 -14.75
N SER A 8 8.70 -12.31 -13.43
CA SER A 8 7.39 -12.62 -12.82
C SER A 8 7.36 -12.54 -11.28
N MET A 9 8.21 -11.72 -10.62
CA MET A 9 8.05 -11.53 -9.17
C MET A 9 6.96 -10.48 -8.93
N VAL A 10 5.75 -10.98 -8.64
CA VAL A 10 4.67 -10.22 -8.02
C VAL A 10 4.92 -10.14 -6.51
N PRO A 11 4.47 -9.08 -5.84
CA PRO A 11 4.78 -8.79 -4.43
C PRO A 11 4.32 -9.86 -3.41
N PHE A 12 3.64 -10.93 -3.85
CA PHE A 12 3.25 -12.08 -3.02
C PHE A 12 4.37 -13.10 -2.78
N ALA A 13 5.50 -13.02 -3.47
CA ALA A 13 6.55 -14.05 -3.41
C ALA A 13 7.22 -14.19 -2.03
N ASN A 14 7.18 -13.17 -1.17
CA ASN A 14 7.78 -13.22 0.16
C ASN A 14 6.84 -13.78 1.24
N LEU A 15 5.58 -14.10 0.91
CA LEU A 15 4.59 -14.63 1.88
C LEU A 15 4.61 -16.17 1.98
N PHE A 16 5.13 -16.87 0.97
CA PHE A 16 5.22 -18.32 0.97
C PHE A 16 6.64 -18.78 1.30
N GLY A 17 6.87 -19.08 2.57
CA GLY A 17 8.03 -19.83 3.03
C GLY A 17 8.06 -21.26 2.49
N MET A 18 8.32 -21.42 1.19
CA MET A 18 8.84 -22.65 0.60
C MET A 18 10.36 -22.46 0.44
N GLY A 19 11.09 -22.95 1.44
CA GLY A 19 12.54 -22.85 1.50
C GLY A 19 13.26 -23.78 0.52
N GLU A 20 14.50 -23.42 0.22
CA GLU A 20 15.58 -24.40 0.14
C GLU A 20 16.45 -24.22 1.38
N SER A 21 16.33 -25.19 2.27
CA SER A 21 17.24 -25.47 3.37
C SER A 21 18.59 -25.94 2.82
N ASN A 22 19.68 -25.35 3.31
CA ASN A 22 20.91 -26.11 3.53
C ASN A 22 21.63 -25.58 4.78
N ASP A 23 22.01 -26.54 5.61
CA ASP A 23 22.57 -26.47 6.96
C ASP A 23 24.01 -25.91 7.04
N GLU A 24 24.44 -25.79 8.32
CA GLU A 24 25.80 -25.70 8.89
C GLU A 24 26.20 -24.29 9.39
N GLN A 25 26.03 -24.02 10.70
CA GLN A 25 27.01 -24.17 11.82
C GLN A 25 28.13 -23.10 11.74
N GLU A 26 28.59 -22.42 12.80
CA GLU A 26 28.60 -22.62 14.25
C GLU A 26 29.18 -21.35 14.93
N THR A 27 28.78 -21.10 16.19
CA THR A 27 29.51 -20.38 17.28
C THR A 27 29.87 -18.89 17.08
N ASP A 28 29.79 -17.98 18.06
CA ASP A 28 30.25 -18.10 19.44
C ASP A 28 29.57 -17.05 20.38
N ASN A 29 29.77 -17.28 21.66
CA ASN A 29 29.08 -16.84 22.85
C ASN A 29 29.64 -15.55 23.51
N VAL A 30 28.79 -14.94 24.35
CA VAL A 30 29.09 -14.39 25.70
C VAL A 30 29.67 -12.96 25.89
N HIS A 31 28.86 -12.18 26.65
CA HIS A 31 29.15 -11.14 27.66
C HIS A 31 30.38 -10.23 27.56
N ARG A 32 30.15 -8.90 27.71
CA ARG A 32 30.54 -8.18 28.96
C ARG A 32 29.90 -6.79 29.10
N ARG A 33 29.42 -6.54 30.32
CA ARG A 33 29.06 -5.24 30.89
C ARG A 33 30.30 -4.38 31.14
N THR A 34 30.17 -3.06 30.93
CA THR A 34 30.88 -1.95 31.60
C THR A 34 30.01 -0.70 31.38
N SER A 35 29.16 -0.23 32.29
CA SER A 35 29.46 0.63 33.47
C SER A 35 30.52 1.70 33.20
N PHE A 36 30.07 2.93 32.92
CA PHE A 36 30.73 4.13 33.41
C PHE A 36 29.71 5.27 33.51
N ASP A 37 29.54 5.75 34.73
CA ASP A 37 28.84 6.96 35.12
C ASP A 37 29.52 8.18 34.49
N ASP A 38 28.76 9.15 34.00
CA ASP A 38 29.14 10.54 34.19
C ASP A 38 27.92 11.45 34.15
N ASP A 39 27.85 12.24 35.20
CA ASP A 39 26.74 12.99 35.72
C ASP A 39 27.02 14.46 35.42
N PHE A 40 26.36 15.05 34.43
CA PHE A 40 26.42 16.50 34.21
C PHE A 40 25.08 17.03 33.70
N SER A 41 24.23 17.41 34.65
CA SER A 41 23.27 18.50 34.45
C SER A 41 23.98 19.85 34.58
N PRO A 42 23.68 20.80 33.68
CA PRO A 42 23.40 22.15 34.14
C PRO A 42 22.09 22.69 33.55
N SER A 43 21.20 23.03 34.48
CA SER A 43 20.37 24.24 34.58
C SER A 43 20.04 25.04 33.31
N LEU A 44 18.73 25.13 33.05
CA LEU A 44 17.95 26.34 32.72
C LEU A 44 18.75 27.59 32.30
N ASP A 45 18.70 27.90 31.01
CA ASP A 45 18.58 29.29 30.57
C ASP A 45 17.56 29.39 29.43
N GLY A 46 16.69 30.38 29.55
CA GLY A 46 15.57 30.63 28.67
C GLY A 46 16.05 31.24 27.36
N SER A 47 15.76 30.53 26.28
CA SER A 47 15.61 31.18 24.98
C SER A 47 14.41 30.57 24.30
N VAL A 48 13.30 31.30 24.37
CA VAL A 48 12.12 31.09 23.54
C VAL A 48 12.52 31.30 22.08
N ALA A 49 13.16 30.28 21.51
CA ALA A 49 13.25 30.14 20.08
C ALA A 49 11.81 29.97 19.59
N ASN A 50 11.26 31.03 19.00
CA ASN A 50 10.12 30.97 18.09
C ASN A 50 10.48 29.97 16.98
N TYR A 51 10.26 28.68 17.23
CA TYR A 51 10.18 27.70 16.17
C TYR A 51 8.88 28.01 15.45
N SER A 52 9.02 28.62 14.28
CA SER A 52 7.93 28.87 13.37
C SER A 52 7.13 27.59 13.21
N ALA A 53 5.86 27.63 13.62
CA ALA A 53 4.87 26.57 13.45
C ALA A 53 4.48 26.40 11.96
N SER A 54 5.45 26.44 11.05
CA SER A 54 5.28 26.33 9.61
C SER A 54 5.88 25.05 9.02
N GLU A 55 6.70 24.29 9.75
CA GLU A 55 7.28 23.03 9.22
C GLU A 55 6.36 21.81 9.41
N GLY A 56 5.29 21.92 10.19
CA GLY A 56 4.30 20.85 10.36
C GLY A 56 3.16 20.84 9.32
N ALA A 57 3.07 21.88 8.48
CA ALA A 57 1.98 22.03 7.52
C ALA A 57 2.24 21.34 6.17
N ASP A 58 3.50 21.05 5.84
CA ASP A 58 3.91 20.45 4.56
C ASP A 58 3.96 18.92 4.55
N MET A 59 3.89 18.26 5.72
CA MET A 59 3.89 16.79 5.77
C MET A 59 2.59 16.16 5.24
N ARG A 60 1.47 16.89 5.23
CA ARG A 60 0.20 16.47 4.63
C ARG A 60 0.05 16.91 3.16
N ALA A 61 1.15 17.17 2.47
CA ALA A 61 1.10 17.55 1.07
C ALA A 61 0.43 16.43 0.27
N ARG A 62 -0.70 16.72 -0.37
CA ARG A 62 -1.27 15.85 -1.40
C ARG A 62 -0.30 15.76 -2.56
N ARG A 63 -0.32 14.63 -3.28
CA ARG A 63 0.47 14.46 -4.50
C ARG A 63 0.14 15.55 -5.52
N SER A 64 1.18 16.09 -6.15
CA SER A 64 1.06 16.92 -7.36
C SER A 64 0.51 16.11 -8.54
N VAL A 65 0.08 16.79 -9.60
CA VAL A 65 -0.49 16.14 -10.79
C VAL A 65 0.57 15.28 -11.49
N GLU A 66 1.82 15.73 -11.49
CA GLU A 66 2.98 15.05 -12.05
C GLU A 66 3.31 13.78 -11.28
N GLU A 67 3.35 13.86 -9.93
CA GLU A 67 3.56 12.71 -9.06
C GLU A 67 2.45 11.68 -9.23
N VAL A 68 1.18 12.11 -9.28
CA VAL A 68 0.06 11.21 -9.55
C VAL A 68 0.25 10.51 -10.90
N SER A 69 0.60 11.24 -11.96
CA SER A 69 0.83 10.65 -13.29
C SER A 69 1.95 9.61 -13.27
N TYR A 70 3.04 9.88 -12.55
CA TYR A 70 4.16 8.96 -12.41
C TYR A 70 3.76 7.68 -11.67
N VAL A 71 3.14 7.82 -10.50
CA VAL A 71 2.71 6.69 -9.66
C VAL A 71 1.67 5.83 -10.39
N VAL A 72 0.72 6.45 -11.08
CA VAL A 72 -0.28 5.75 -11.90
C VAL A 72 0.37 4.90 -12.97
N LYS A 73 1.36 5.44 -13.70
CA LYS A 73 2.10 4.67 -14.71
C LYS A 73 2.90 3.53 -14.09
N ALA A 74 3.50 3.73 -12.93
CA ALA A 74 4.23 2.68 -12.22
C ALA A 74 3.29 1.54 -11.81
N TRP A 75 2.18 1.86 -11.13
CA TRP A 75 1.18 0.87 -10.73
C TRP A 75 0.56 0.15 -11.93
N ASP A 76 0.36 0.84 -13.06
CA ASP A 76 -0.20 0.24 -14.28
C ASP A 76 0.57 -1.00 -14.77
N THR A 77 1.88 -1.04 -14.55
CA THR A 77 2.73 -2.17 -14.95
C THR A 77 2.42 -3.46 -14.18
N TYR A 78 1.85 -3.34 -12.98
CA TYR A 78 1.47 -4.44 -12.10
C TYR A 78 -0.02 -4.79 -12.18
N VAL A 79 -0.81 -4.05 -12.96
CA VAL A 79 -2.23 -4.35 -13.15
C VAL A 79 -2.38 -5.72 -13.81
N HIS A 80 -3.23 -6.55 -13.21
CA HIS A 80 -3.56 -7.88 -13.69
C HIS A 80 -4.30 -7.84 -15.05
N GLU A 81 -4.06 -8.86 -15.90
CA GLU A 81 -4.63 -8.94 -17.25
C GLU A 81 -6.17 -8.94 -17.26
N ARG A 82 -6.82 -9.46 -16.21
CA ARG A 82 -8.29 -9.40 -16.06
C ARG A 82 -8.83 -7.96 -16.08
N ALA A 83 -8.15 -7.04 -15.41
CA ALA A 83 -8.54 -5.63 -15.39
C ALA A 83 -8.22 -4.93 -16.72
N LYS A 84 -7.12 -5.31 -17.39
CA LYS A 84 -6.78 -4.83 -18.74
C LYS A 84 -7.79 -5.32 -19.79
N ALA A 85 -8.31 -6.54 -19.64
CA ALA A 85 -9.34 -7.08 -20.51
C ALA A 85 -10.68 -6.32 -20.36
N LEU A 86 -11.03 -5.92 -19.14
CA LEU A 86 -12.22 -5.10 -18.86
C LEU A 86 -12.05 -3.67 -19.39
N TRP A 87 -10.93 -3.01 -19.09
CA TRP A 87 -10.60 -1.67 -19.57
C TRP A 87 -9.50 -1.71 -20.63
N LYS A 88 -9.91 -2.06 -21.86
CA LYS A 88 -9.02 -2.16 -23.03
C LYS A 88 -8.19 -0.88 -23.26
N THR A 89 -8.78 0.28 -23.03
CA THR A 89 -8.07 1.55 -23.09
C THR A 89 -7.56 1.96 -21.70
N PRO A 90 -6.30 2.43 -21.58
CA PRO A 90 -5.72 2.78 -20.28
C PRO A 90 -6.40 3.98 -19.62
N ALA A 91 -7.08 4.84 -20.39
CA ALA A 91 -7.68 6.07 -19.87
C ALA A 91 -8.61 5.85 -18.66
N LYS A 92 -9.51 4.86 -18.74
CA LYS A 92 -10.41 4.54 -17.62
C LYS A 92 -9.65 4.00 -16.42
N ARG A 93 -8.70 3.11 -16.65
CA ARG A 93 -7.86 2.54 -15.59
C ARG A 93 -7.00 3.60 -14.90
N TYR A 94 -6.42 4.52 -15.66
CA TYR A 94 -5.64 5.64 -15.14
C TYR A 94 -6.51 6.56 -14.31
N SER A 95 -7.77 6.78 -14.68
CA SER A 95 -8.71 7.53 -13.85
C SER A 95 -8.90 6.87 -12.48
N ILE A 96 -9.04 5.54 -12.42
CA ILE A 96 -9.22 4.80 -11.16
C ILE A 96 -7.96 4.91 -10.30
N LEU A 97 -6.79 4.60 -10.88
CA LEU A 97 -5.50 4.67 -10.19
C LEU A 97 -5.20 6.10 -9.73
N SER A 98 -5.56 7.12 -10.52
CA SER A 98 -5.38 8.53 -10.16
C SER A 98 -6.25 8.90 -8.97
N SER A 99 -7.49 8.43 -8.92
CA SER A 99 -8.37 8.64 -7.76
C SER A 99 -7.78 8.01 -6.49
N ILE A 100 -7.20 6.80 -6.61
CA ILE A 100 -6.53 6.17 -5.46
C ILE A 100 -5.32 7.00 -5.02
N ALA A 101 -4.43 7.36 -5.95
CA ALA A 101 -3.21 8.10 -5.64
C ALA A 101 -3.46 9.48 -5.01
N LYS A 102 -4.57 10.15 -5.37
CA LYS A 102 -4.92 11.47 -4.85
C LYS A 102 -5.44 11.44 -3.41
N GLU A 103 -6.08 10.35 -3.03
CA GLU A 103 -6.75 10.19 -1.73
C GLU A 103 -5.88 9.42 -0.72
N CYS A 104 -4.60 9.22 -1.04
CA CYS A 104 -3.57 8.71 -0.13
C CYS A 104 -2.52 9.78 0.13
N GLU A 105 -1.84 9.69 1.27
CA GLU A 105 -0.74 10.58 1.60
C GLU A 105 0.41 10.42 0.58
N ARG A 106 1.15 11.50 0.32
CA ARG A 106 2.18 11.54 -0.74
C ARG A 106 3.29 10.51 -0.54
N THR A 107 3.62 10.19 0.70
CA THR A 107 4.65 9.22 1.09
C THR A 107 4.17 7.76 1.09
N ASP A 108 2.86 7.53 1.04
CA ASP A 108 2.28 6.21 1.24
C ASP A 108 1.98 5.52 -0.09
N ASP A 109 2.41 4.27 -0.26
CA ASP A 109 2.07 3.47 -1.45
C ASP A 109 1.26 2.24 -1.04
N PRO A 110 -0.04 2.15 -1.37
CA PRO A 110 -0.88 1.00 -1.03
C PRO A 110 -0.61 -0.26 -1.86
N ILE A 111 0.21 -0.18 -2.91
CA ILE A 111 0.41 -1.28 -3.88
C ILE A 111 1.86 -1.78 -3.84
N LEU A 112 2.82 -0.88 -3.89
CA LEU A 112 4.26 -1.17 -3.91
C LEU A 112 4.98 -0.76 -2.61
N GLY A 113 4.23 -0.28 -1.61
CA GLY A 113 4.76 0.05 -0.29
C GLY A 113 5.14 -1.18 0.53
N ASN A 114 5.62 -0.94 1.75
CA ASN A 114 5.94 -2.01 2.69
C ASN A 114 4.67 -2.62 3.31
N ASP A 115 4.82 -3.80 3.91
CA ASP A 115 3.79 -4.56 4.62
C ASP A 115 3.69 -4.21 6.11
N VAL A 116 4.48 -3.25 6.60
CA VAL A 116 4.52 -2.87 8.01
C VAL A 116 3.56 -1.72 8.30
N SER A 117 3.50 -0.73 7.42
CA SER A 117 2.75 0.52 7.63
C SER A 117 1.37 0.47 6.99
N CYS A 118 0.36 0.94 7.72
CA CYS A 118 -0.97 1.16 7.18
C CYS A 118 -0.94 2.33 6.18
N VAL A 119 -1.68 2.22 5.08
CA VAL A 119 -1.92 3.33 4.14
C VAL A 119 -3.34 3.82 4.34
N ARG A 120 -3.49 5.04 4.85
CA ARG A 120 -4.80 5.59 5.22
C ARG A 120 -5.53 6.19 4.02
N TRP A 121 -6.81 5.84 3.87
CA TRP A 121 -7.70 6.48 2.91
C TRP A 121 -8.23 7.83 3.43
N HIS A 122 -8.25 8.82 2.55
CA HIS A 122 -8.77 10.18 2.83
C HIS A 122 -9.95 10.59 1.93
N GLY A 123 -10.39 9.70 1.05
CA GLY A 123 -11.47 9.95 0.11
C GLY A 123 -12.86 9.58 0.64
N PRO A 124 -13.83 9.36 -0.26
CA PRO A 124 -15.19 9.01 0.11
C PRO A 124 -15.30 7.70 0.90
N MET A 125 -16.31 7.64 1.77
CA MET A 125 -16.60 6.52 2.67
C MET A 125 -18.09 6.16 2.62
N GLU A 126 -18.42 4.88 2.75
CA GLU A 126 -19.80 4.37 2.89
C GLU A 126 -19.83 3.34 4.02
N ASP A 127 -20.76 3.47 4.96
CA ASP A 127 -20.85 2.62 6.17
C ASP A 127 -19.51 2.44 6.91
N ASN A 128 -18.71 3.51 6.93
CA ASN A 128 -17.38 3.56 7.55
C ASN A 128 -16.29 2.74 6.82
N TYR A 129 -16.50 2.39 5.55
CA TYR A 129 -15.52 1.74 4.67
C TYR A 129 -15.12 2.62 3.48
N PRO A 130 -13.84 2.59 3.05
CA PRO A 130 -13.37 3.29 1.85
C PRO A 130 -14.11 2.87 0.59
N ILE A 131 -14.63 3.84 -0.17
CA ILE A 131 -15.29 3.61 -1.45
C ILE A 131 -14.66 4.42 -2.59
N ILE A 132 -14.85 3.90 -3.81
CA ILE A 132 -14.43 4.53 -5.06
C ILE A 132 -15.50 4.35 -6.13
N THR A 133 -15.72 5.40 -6.91
CA THR A 133 -16.61 5.36 -8.07
C THR A 133 -15.83 4.96 -9.31
N VAL A 134 -16.33 3.98 -10.04
CA VAL A 134 -15.71 3.44 -11.25
C VAL A 134 -16.70 3.34 -12.41
N ASN A 135 -16.27 3.77 -13.60
CA ASN A 135 -17.10 3.72 -14.80
C ASN A 135 -16.82 2.43 -15.57
N ARG A 136 -17.65 1.40 -15.36
CA ARG A 136 -17.53 0.16 -16.12
C ARG A 136 -17.88 0.41 -17.60
N PRO A 137 -17.31 -0.36 -18.55
CA PRO A 137 -17.73 -0.29 -19.93
C PRO A 137 -19.22 -0.66 -20.06
N GLY A 138 -20.04 0.21 -20.65
CA GLY A 138 -21.47 -0.03 -20.87
C GLY A 138 -22.42 0.57 -19.82
N GLU A 139 -21.90 1.10 -18.70
CA GLU A 139 -22.70 1.81 -17.70
C GLU A 139 -22.68 3.33 -17.96
N SER A 140 -23.85 3.97 -17.91
CA SER A 140 -24.03 5.43 -18.07
C SER A 140 -23.68 6.21 -16.80
N HIS A 141 -23.81 5.58 -15.63
CA HIS A 141 -23.46 6.12 -14.32
C HIS A 141 -22.32 5.30 -13.72
N GLY A 142 -21.40 5.96 -13.02
CA GLY A 142 -20.33 5.27 -12.31
C GLY A 142 -20.90 4.37 -11.22
N SER A 143 -20.42 3.13 -11.16
CA SER A 143 -20.72 2.18 -10.08
C SER A 143 -19.80 2.44 -8.90
N THR A 144 -20.34 2.50 -7.69
CA THR A 144 -19.56 2.59 -6.46
C THR A 144 -19.14 1.19 -5.99
N THR A 145 -17.91 1.05 -5.55
CA THR A 145 -17.38 -0.17 -4.94
C THR A 145 -16.39 0.17 -3.83
N TYR A 146 -16.01 -0.80 -3.00
CA TYR A 146 -15.01 -0.61 -1.96
C TYR A 146 -13.60 -0.54 -2.54
N VAL A 147 -12.76 0.33 -1.97
CA VAL A 147 -11.38 0.53 -2.46
C VAL A 147 -10.58 -0.77 -2.39
N ASN A 148 -10.70 -1.53 -1.30
CA ASN A 148 -10.01 -2.81 -1.15
C ASN A 148 -10.46 -3.86 -2.19
N ARG A 149 -11.76 -3.91 -2.54
CA ARG A 149 -12.27 -4.74 -3.65
C ARG A 149 -11.67 -4.33 -4.99
N MET A 150 -11.58 -3.02 -5.24
CA MET A 150 -10.96 -2.50 -6.46
C MET A 150 -9.47 -2.87 -6.52
N LEU A 151 -8.73 -2.73 -5.41
CA LEU A 151 -7.31 -3.09 -5.35
C LEU A 151 -7.08 -4.58 -5.59
N VAL A 152 -7.88 -5.45 -4.97
CA VAL A 152 -7.83 -6.90 -5.24
C VAL A 152 -8.13 -7.18 -6.70
N PHE A 153 -9.20 -6.61 -7.27
CA PHE A 153 -9.53 -6.80 -8.68
C PHE A 153 -8.39 -6.36 -9.62
N LEU A 154 -7.72 -5.25 -9.30
CA LEU A 154 -6.63 -4.70 -10.10
C LEU A 154 -5.32 -5.47 -9.98
N PHE A 155 -4.95 -5.96 -8.79
CA PHE A 155 -3.56 -6.37 -8.49
C PHE A 155 -3.38 -7.76 -7.92
N ALA A 156 -4.39 -8.37 -7.30
CA ALA A 156 -4.24 -9.72 -6.75
C ALA A 156 -3.89 -10.71 -7.86
N ASP A 157 -3.19 -11.79 -7.54
CA ASP A 157 -3.04 -12.87 -8.51
C ASP A 157 -4.39 -13.59 -8.75
N GLN A 158 -4.39 -14.59 -9.62
CA GLN A 158 -5.61 -15.32 -9.95
C GLN A 158 -6.13 -16.14 -8.74
N GLN A 159 -5.23 -16.73 -7.96
CA GLN A 159 -5.58 -17.61 -6.85
C GLN A 159 -6.24 -16.83 -5.69
N SER A 160 -5.62 -15.73 -5.25
CA SER A 160 -6.17 -14.85 -4.23
C SER A 160 -7.49 -14.23 -4.70
N TYR A 161 -7.59 -13.82 -5.97
CA TYR A 161 -8.84 -13.29 -6.51
C TYR A 161 -9.99 -14.30 -6.42
N GLU A 162 -9.77 -15.57 -6.78
CA GLU A 162 -10.80 -16.62 -6.71
C GLU A 162 -11.20 -17.00 -5.29
N GLN A 163 -10.31 -16.88 -4.33
CA GLN A 163 -10.64 -17.07 -2.92
C GLN A 163 -11.57 -15.96 -2.42
N ILE A 164 -11.23 -14.72 -2.81
CA ILE A 164 -11.88 -13.52 -2.34
C ILE A 164 -13.23 -13.25 -3.06
N ASP A 165 -13.34 -13.58 -4.35
CA ASP A 165 -14.57 -13.34 -5.15
C ASP A 165 -15.72 -14.31 -4.79
N LYS A 166 -15.48 -15.28 -3.91
CA LYS A 166 -16.51 -16.15 -3.34
C LYS A 166 -17.30 -15.48 -2.23
N GLU A 167 -16.76 -14.42 -1.63
CA GLU A 167 -17.43 -13.69 -0.56
C GLU A 167 -18.54 -12.78 -1.11
N LEU A 168 -19.62 -12.65 -0.32
CA LEU A 168 -20.70 -11.68 -0.56
C LEU A 168 -20.12 -10.28 -0.85
N TYR A 169 -20.85 -9.45 -1.60
CA TYR A 169 -20.40 -8.12 -2.02
C TYR A 169 -20.28 -7.12 -0.84
N LYS A 170 -19.28 -7.32 0.03
CA LYS A 170 -18.93 -6.54 1.22
C LYS A 170 -17.48 -6.07 1.13
N ALA A 171 -17.11 -5.08 1.95
CA ALA A 171 -15.71 -4.66 2.08
C ALA A 171 -14.90 -5.80 2.74
N PHE A 172 -13.66 -6.00 2.28
CA PHE A 172 -12.75 -6.95 2.95
C PHE A 172 -12.33 -6.44 4.32
N GLU A 173 -12.10 -7.38 5.23
CA GLU A 173 -11.46 -7.10 6.50
C GLU A 173 -9.95 -6.87 6.27
N MET A 174 -9.37 -5.99 7.09
CA MET A 174 -7.94 -5.71 7.06
C MET A 174 -7.26 -6.46 8.20
N ALA A 175 -6.20 -7.21 7.91
CA ALA A 175 -5.39 -7.93 8.88
C ALA A 175 -4.79 -7.01 9.96
N CYS A 176 -4.56 -5.73 9.64
CA CYS A 176 -4.10 -4.72 10.59
C CYS A 176 -5.20 -4.18 11.53
N GLY A 177 -6.46 -4.61 11.36
CA GLY A 177 -7.61 -4.15 12.16
C GLY A 177 -8.11 -2.73 11.85
N ASN A 178 -7.40 -1.98 11.00
CA ASN A 178 -7.78 -0.63 10.61
C ASN A 178 -8.64 -0.63 9.33
N LYS A 179 -9.93 -0.35 9.48
CA LYS A 179 -10.91 -0.30 8.36
C LYS A 179 -10.62 0.79 7.32
N TRP A 180 -9.80 1.78 7.65
CA TRP A 180 -9.42 2.86 6.75
C TRP A 180 -8.11 2.58 6.03
N CYS A 181 -7.43 1.47 6.37
CA CYS A 181 -6.27 1.02 5.64
C CYS A 181 -6.68 0.51 4.26
N ILE A 182 -5.92 0.89 3.23
CA ILE A 182 -6.08 0.36 1.87
C ILE A 182 -4.78 -0.27 1.36
N ASN A 183 -3.81 -0.58 2.23
CA ASN A 183 -2.62 -1.32 1.83
C ASN A 183 -3.02 -2.72 1.35
N LEU A 184 -2.66 -3.06 0.11
CA LEU A 184 -3.02 -4.32 -0.54
C LEU A 184 -2.53 -5.54 0.27
N THR A 185 -1.35 -5.43 0.89
CA THR A 185 -0.75 -6.50 1.70
C THR A 185 -1.44 -6.70 3.06
N HIS A 186 -2.27 -5.73 3.49
CA HIS A 186 -3.02 -5.80 4.74
C HIS A 186 -4.42 -6.36 4.56
N ILE A 187 -4.82 -6.77 3.35
CA ILE A 187 -6.14 -7.36 3.12
C ILE A 187 -6.16 -8.79 3.67
N SER A 188 -7.14 -9.11 4.51
CA SER A 188 -7.31 -10.46 5.07
C SER A 188 -7.83 -11.42 4.00
N LEU A 189 -7.19 -12.59 3.91
CA LEU A 189 -7.65 -13.75 3.13
C LEU A 189 -8.30 -14.73 4.11
N SER A 190 -9.46 -14.38 4.65
CA SER A 190 -10.20 -15.23 5.61
C SER A 190 -11.23 -16.10 4.91
#